data_AF-A0A497R9T4-F1
#
_entry.id   AF-A0A497R9T4-F1
#
_cell.length_a   1.000
_cell.length_b   1.000
_cell.length_c   1.000
_cell.angle_alpha   90.00
_cell.angle_beta   90.00
_cell.angle_gamma   90.00
#
_symmetry.space_group_name_H-M   'P 1'
#
loop_
_entity.id
_entity.type
_entity.pdbx_description
1 polymer ?
#
loop_
_entity_poly.entity_id
_entity_poly.type
_entity_poly.pdbx_seq_one_letter_code
_entity_poly.pdbx_strand_id
1 'polypeptide(L)' 'KEFLKRIKDEIDIPFYYDVHKISEKLKVAPPPINKIISKLENEGLIASRTRFSSLSFKTDAGIESIKNVIQMLS' A
#
# COMPACT_ATOMS: atom_id res chain seq x y z
N LYS A 1 5.01 3.26 -24.86
CA LYS A 1 4.14 4.36 -24.37
C LYS A 1 3.48 4.07 -23.00
N GLU A 2 3.67 2.90 -22.37
CA GLU A 2 3.02 2.56 -21.09
C GLU A 2 3.62 3.25 -19.85
N PHE A 3 4.91 3.58 -19.88
CA PHE A 3 5.64 4.08 -18.71
C PHE A 3 5.15 5.46 -18.25
N LEU A 4 4.84 6.38 -19.18
CA LEU A 4 4.28 7.70 -18.85
C LEU A 4 2.89 7.61 -18.24
N LYS A 5 2.08 6.62 -18.62
CA LYS A 5 0.74 6.45 -18.08
C LYS A 5 0.80 6.09 -16.59
N ARG A 6 1.70 5.19 -16.22
CA ARG A 6 1.95 4.84 -14.81
C ARG A 6 2.47 6.00 -13.96
N ILE A 7 3.21 6.95 -14.55
CA ILE A 7 3.65 8.16 -13.84
C ILE A 7 2.46 9.07 -13.57
N LYS A 8 1.57 9.24 -14.55
CA LYS A 8 0.41 10.13 -14.46
C LYS A 8 -0.65 9.64 -13.47
N ASP A 9 -0.83 8.33 -13.37
CA ASP A 9 -1.79 7.71 -12.43
C ASP A 9 -1.22 7.51 -11.01
N GLU A 10 0.04 7.89 -10.76
CA GLU A 10 0.62 7.81 -9.44
C GLU A 10 0.15 8.99 -8.57
N ILE A 11 -0.38 8.68 -7.40
CA ILE A 11 -0.83 9.69 -6.44
C ILE A 11 0.38 10.53 -6.02
N ASP A 12 0.25 11.85 -6.11
CA ASP A 12 1.26 12.83 -5.72
C ASP A 12 1.29 13.02 -4.19
N ILE A 13 1.56 11.94 -3.48
CA ILE A 13 1.84 11.93 -2.05
C ILE A 13 3.31 11.57 -1.81
N PRO A 14 4.01 12.32 -0.94
CA PRO A 14 5.37 11.99 -0.54
C PRO A 14 5.39 10.69 0.26
N PHE A 15 6.48 9.93 0.12
CA PHE A 15 6.71 8.63 0.75
C PHE A 15 5.85 7.47 0.20
N TYR A 16 6.28 6.26 0.49
CA TYR A 16 5.59 5.02 0.16
C TYR A 16 5.78 4.03 1.30
N TYR A 17 4.83 3.09 1.42
CA TYR A 17 4.87 2.03 2.40
C TYR A 17 5.29 0.73 1.74
N ASP A 18 6.16 -0.01 2.41
CA ASP A 18 6.60 -1.33 1.98
C ASP A 18 5.94 -2.39 2.86
N VAL A 19 5.13 -3.26 2.25
CA VAL A 19 4.35 -4.27 2.96
C VAL A 19 5.25 -5.24 3.71
N HIS A 20 6.38 -5.65 3.12
CA HIS A 20 7.31 -6.57 3.76
C HIS A 20 7.94 -5.96 5.00
N LYS A 21 8.42 -4.70 4.91
CA LYS A 21 9.01 -4.02 6.07
C LYS A 21 8.00 -3.82 7.20
N ILE A 22 6.74 -3.53 6.88
CA ILE A 22 5.70 -3.36 7.90
C ILE A 22 5.36 -4.72 8.52
N SER A 23 5.21 -5.76 7.71
CA SER A 23 4.88 -7.11 8.18
C SER A 23 6.01 -7.71 9.03
N GLU A 24 7.27 -7.46 8.66
CA GLU A 24 8.45 -7.83 9.46
C GLU A 24 8.43 -7.14 10.84
N LYS A 25 8.15 -5.83 10.88
CA LYS A 25 8.00 -5.10 12.15
C LYS A 25 6.83 -5.59 13.00
N LEU A 26 5.75 -6.04 12.35
CA LEU A 26 4.56 -6.57 13.02
C LEU A 26 4.69 -8.07 13.35
N LYS A 27 5.75 -8.75 12.88
CA LYS A 27 5.96 -10.21 13.01
C LYS A 27 4.80 -11.03 12.43
N VAL A 28 4.24 -10.58 11.32
CA VAL A 28 3.14 -11.25 10.60
C VAL A 28 3.56 -11.62 9.18
N ALA A 29 2.85 -12.57 8.57
CA ALA A 29 3.08 -12.93 7.17
C ALA A 29 2.58 -11.80 6.25
N PRO A 30 3.37 -11.31 5.27
CA PRO A 30 2.96 -10.20 4.43
C PRO A 30 1.74 -10.57 3.57
N PRO A 31 0.60 -9.87 3.73
CA PRO A 31 -0.56 -10.15 2.90
C PRO A 31 -0.36 -9.63 1.47
N PRO A 32 -1.13 -10.14 0.49
CA PRO A 32 -1.05 -9.65 -0.88
C PRO A 32 -1.39 -8.17 -0.97
N ILE A 33 -0.54 -7.38 -1.64
CA ILE A 33 -0.72 -5.92 -1.76
C ILE A 33 -2.08 -5.53 -2.35
N ASN A 34 -2.64 -6.34 -3.25
CA ASN A 34 -3.99 -6.13 -3.77
C ASN A 34 -5.05 -6.18 -2.69
N LYS A 35 -4.95 -7.11 -1.74
CA LYS A 35 -5.91 -7.19 -0.63
C LYS A 35 -5.81 -5.97 0.27
N ILE A 36 -4.59 -5.49 0.52
CA ILE A 36 -4.34 -4.27 1.31
C ILE A 36 -4.98 -3.06 0.63
N ILE A 37 -4.69 -2.85 -0.66
CA ILE A 37 -5.25 -1.73 -1.44
C ILE A 37 -6.77 -1.81 -1.47
N SER A 38 -7.34 -2.96 -1.84
CA SER A 38 -8.80 -3.11 -1.86
C SER A 38 -9.44 -2.90 -0.49
N LYS A 39 -8.77 -3.29 0.59
CA LYS A 39 -9.28 -3.07 1.96
C LYS A 39 -9.25 -1.60 2.34
N LEU A 40 -8.17 -0.88 2.01
CA LEU A 40 -8.07 0.57 2.19
C LEU A 40 -9.14 1.30 1.37
N GLU A 41 -9.33 0.94 0.10
CA GLU A 41 -10.39 1.49 -0.75
C GLU A 41 -11.79 1.22 -0.19
N ASN A 42 -12.04 0.03 0.36
CA ASN A 42 -13.30 -0.30 1.03
C ASN A 42 -13.54 0.51 2.31
N GLU A 43 -12.48 0.99 2.96
CA GLU A 43 -12.55 1.89 4.12
C GLU A 43 -12.69 3.37 3.70
N GLY A 44 -12.79 3.65 2.40
CA GLY A 44 -12.90 5.00 1.85
C GLY A 44 -11.58 5.74 1.78
N LEU A 45 -10.46 5.04 1.96
CA LEU A 45 -9.11 5.59 1.89
C LEU A 45 -8.57 5.48 0.46
N ILE A 46 -7.66 6.38 0.12
CA ILE A 46 -6.99 6.37 -1.18
C ILE A 46 -5.77 5.46 -1.06
N ALA A 47 -5.70 4.42 -1.89
CA ALA A 47 -4.54 3.54 -1.96
C ALA A 47 -4.20 3.21 -3.42
N SER A 48 -2.92 3.27 -3.76
CA SER A 48 -2.44 2.89 -5.10
C SER A 48 -1.07 2.24 -5.03
N ARG A 49 -0.78 1.37 -6.00
CA ARG A 49 0.57 0.80 -6.17
C ARG A 49 1.53 1.88 -6.63
N THR A 50 2.75 1.87 -6.11
CA THR A 50 3.80 2.75 -6.64
C THR A 50 4.65 2.03 -7.69
N ARG A 51 5.25 2.81 -8.59
CA ARG A 51 6.23 2.31 -9.57
C ARG A 51 7.58 1.96 -8.94
N PHE A 52 7.83 2.37 -7.69
CA PHE A 52 9.10 2.10 -7.02
C PHE A 52 9.33 0.61 -6.74
N SER A 53 8.27 -0.15 -6.44
CA SER A 53 8.37 -1.59 -6.16
C SER A 53 7.02 -2.28 -6.28
N SER A 54 7.04 -3.57 -6.65
CA SER A 54 5.85 -4.43 -6.69
C SER A 54 5.22 -4.68 -5.31
N LEU A 55 5.98 -4.43 -4.24
CA LEU A 55 5.61 -4.67 -2.85
C LEU A 55 5.36 -3.37 -2.07
N SER A 56 5.38 -2.23 -2.77
CA SER A 56 5.15 -0.92 -2.18
C SER A 56 3.87 -0.28 -2.69
N PHE A 57 3.21 0.46 -1.82
CA PHE A 57 1.99 1.21 -2.12
C PHE A 57 2.04 2.60 -1.48
N LYS A 58 1.27 3.50 -2.05
CA LYS A 58 1.00 4.84 -1.55
C LYS A 58 -0.41 4.86 -1.00
N THR A 59 -0.60 5.53 0.12
CA THR A 59 -1.93 5.73 0.70
C THR A 59 -1.97 7.03 1.50
N ASP A 60 -3.14 7.64 1.60
CA ASP A 60 -3.43 8.74 2.52
C ASP A 60 -3.72 8.25 3.97
N ALA A 61 -3.78 6.93 4.17
CA ALA A 61 -4.00 6.33 5.48
C ALA A 61 -2.80 6.53 6.42
N GLY A 62 -3.10 6.78 7.69
CA GLY A 62 -2.09 6.82 8.74
C GLY A 62 -1.43 5.46 8.96
N ILE A 63 -0.20 5.46 9.48
CA ILE A 63 0.58 4.23 9.73
C ILE A 63 -0.14 3.24 10.67
N GLU A 64 -0.97 3.72 11.59
CA GLU A 64 -1.77 2.86 12.47
C GLU A 64 -2.89 2.13 11.70
N SER A 65 -3.61 2.82 10.83
CA SER A 65 -4.62 2.20 9.95
C SER A 65 -3.98 1.13 9.06
N ILE A 66 -2.81 1.42 8.49
CA ILE A 66 -2.06 0.46 7.67
C ILE A 66 -1.70 -0.79 8.47
N LYS A 67 -1.17 -0.62 9.69
CA LYS A 67 -0.82 -1.75 10.55
C LYS A 67 -2.04 -2.60 10.89
N ASN A 68 -3.17 -1.97 11.22
CA ASN A 68 -4.41 -2.66 11.51
C ASN A 68 -4.90 -3.47 10.30
N VAL A 69 -4.91 -2.87 9.11
CA VAL A 69 -5.29 -3.55 7.87
C VAL A 69 -4.38 -4.75 7.60
N ILE A 70 -3.07 -4.60 7.77
CA ILE A 70 -2.10 -5.69 7.58
C ILE A 70 -2.34 -6.81 8.60
N GLN A 71 -2.56 -6.48 9.88
CA GLN A 71 -2.86 -7.48 10.90
C GLN A 71 -4.18 -8.22 10.65
N MET A 72 -5.21 -7.54 10.13
CA MET A 72 -6.49 -8.18 9.81
C MET A 72 -6.41 -9.13 8.60
N LEU A 73 -5.43 -8.91 7.71
CA LEU A 73 -5.27 -9.67 6.47
C LEU A 73 -4.20 -10.77 6.55
N SER A 74 -3.38 -10.77 7.62
CA SER A 74 -2.35 -11.77 7.91
C SER A 74 -2.94 -13.01 8.57
#